data_AF-A0AAN5LD56-F1
#
_entry.id   AF-A0AAN5LD56-F1
#
_cell.length_a   1.000
_cell.length_b   1.000
_cell.length_c   1.000
_cell.angle_alpha   90.00
_cell.angle_beta   90.00
_cell.angle_gamma   90.00
#
_symmetry.space_group_name_H-M   'P 1'
#
loop_
_entity.id
_entity.type
_entity.pdbx_description
1 polymer ?
#
loop_
_entity_poly.entity_id
_entity_poly.type
_entity_poly.pdbx_seq_one_letter_code
_entity_poly.pdbx_strand_id
1 'polypeptide(L)'
;QPALLARFQTVIYRPLGWEAMRSIVEMKLAAVSRRLREHYGMETVIGASLYDQLASSCLLPDTGARNIDSLLNQQILPVLSQQLLANQAAQRQPRLLALGWSQEDGIVLELDTE
;
A
#
# COMPACT_ATOMS: atom_id res chain seq x y z
N GLN A 1 36.31 -18.89 -22.90
CA GLN A 1 35.71 -19.56 -21.72
C GLN A 1 34.22 -19.21 -21.62
N PRO A 2 33.28 -20.12 -21.95
CA PRO A 2 31.87 -20.03 -21.59
C PRO A 2 31.47 -21.02 -20.47
N ALA A 3 32.43 -21.51 -19.68
CA ALA A 3 32.26 -22.61 -18.73
C ALA A 3 31.31 -22.30 -17.54
N LEU A 4 31.06 -21.02 -17.27
CA LEU A 4 30.20 -20.59 -16.16
C LEU A 4 28.71 -20.73 -16.52
N LEU A 5 28.33 -20.32 -17.74
CA LEU A 5 26.95 -20.41 -18.24
C LEU A 5 26.46 -21.85 -18.37
N ALA A 6 27.34 -22.79 -18.72
CA ALA A 6 27.02 -24.21 -18.81
C ALA A 6 26.72 -24.89 -17.46
N ARG A 7 26.96 -24.20 -16.34
CA ARG A 7 26.70 -24.68 -14.97
C ARG A 7 25.50 -23.98 -14.32
N PHE A 8 24.88 -23.02 -15.00
CA PHE A 8 23.70 -22.31 -14.50
C PHE A 8 22.42 -22.93 -15.04
N GLN A 9 21.41 -22.98 -14.16
CA GLN A 9 20.04 -23.24 -14.55
C GLN A 9 19.32 -21.90 -14.67
N THR A 10 18.92 -21.54 -15.89
CA THR A 10 18.20 -20.29 -16.15
C THR A 10 16.78 -20.36 -15.60
N VAL A 11 16.40 -19.39 -14.78
CA VAL A 11 15.02 -19.15 -14.35
C VAL A 11 14.51 -17.89 -15.04
N ILE A 12 13.47 -18.03 -15.86
CA ILE A 12 12.90 -16.91 -16.63
C ILE A 12 11.81 -16.24 -15.79
N TYR A 13 12.04 -14.96 -15.45
CA TYR A 13 11.04 -14.11 -14.80
C TYR A 13 10.13 -13.48 -15.86
N ARG A 14 8.81 -13.57 -15.65
CA ARG A 14 7.81 -12.93 -16.51
C ARG A 14 7.35 -11.60 -15.90
N PRO A 15 6.88 -10.64 -16.71
CA PRO A 15 6.22 -9.44 -16.20
C PRO A 15 5.08 -9.79 -15.26
N LEU A 16 4.87 -8.96 -14.24
CA LEU A 16 3.75 -9.13 -13.33
C LEU A 16 2.44 -8.86 -14.05
N GLY A 17 1.53 -9.83 -14.04
CA GLY A 17 0.15 -9.63 -14.43
C GLY A 17 -0.66 -8.90 -13.36
N TRP A 18 -1.87 -8.48 -13.73
CA TRP A 18 -2.77 -7.75 -12.84
C TRP A 18 -3.09 -8.50 -11.55
N GLU A 19 -3.38 -9.81 -11.62
CA GLU A 19 -3.75 -10.60 -10.43
C GLU A 19 -2.60 -10.69 -9.41
N ALA A 20 -1.38 -10.89 -9.92
CA ALA A 20 -0.18 -10.91 -9.09
C ALA A 20 0.10 -9.53 -8.49
N MET A 21 -0.10 -8.46 -9.26
CA MET A 21 0.04 -7.09 -8.77
C MET A 21 -0.96 -6.78 -7.67
N ARG A 22 -2.22 -7.13 -7.87
CA ARG A 22 -3.28 -6.97 -6.88
C ARG A 22 -2.96 -7.70 -5.59
N SER A 23 -2.50 -8.94 -5.67
CA SER A 23 -2.07 -9.71 -4.49
C SER A 23 -0.92 -9.02 -3.75
N ILE A 24 0.02 -8.40 -4.49
CA ILE A 24 1.12 -7.63 -3.88
C ILE A 24 0.59 -6.39 -3.16
N VAL A 25 -0.34 -5.65 -3.77
CA VAL A 25 -0.97 -4.49 -3.13
C VAL A 25 -1.68 -4.90 -1.84
N GLU A 26 -2.43 -6.00 -1.86
CA GLU A 26 -3.08 -6.56 -0.66
C GLU A 26 -2.08 -6.87 0.45
N MET A 27 -1.00 -7.59 0.13
CA MET A 27 0.05 -7.92 1.10
C MET A 27 0.71 -6.67 1.69
N LYS A 28 0.96 -5.65 0.87
CA LYS A 28 1.59 -4.39 1.28
C LYS A 28 0.68 -3.60 2.21
N LEU A 29 -0.60 -3.46 1.85
CA LEU A 29 -1.58 -2.77 2.69
C LEU A 29 -1.85 -3.53 3.99
N ALA A 30 -1.94 -4.86 3.96
CA ALA A 30 -2.06 -5.67 5.17
C ALA A 30 -0.85 -5.50 6.12
N ALA A 31 0.36 -5.33 5.58
CA ALA A 31 1.52 -5.02 6.39
C ALA A 31 1.44 -3.63 7.06
N VAL A 32 0.86 -2.63 6.38
CA VAL A 32 0.57 -1.30 6.95
C VAL A 32 -0.48 -1.40 8.05
N SER A 33 -1.61 -2.07 7.79
CA SER A 33 -2.66 -2.34 8.76
C SER A 33 -2.13 -3.00 10.03
N ARG A 34 -1.28 -4.03 9.88
CA ARG A 34 -0.64 -4.70 11.01
C ARG A 34 0.19 -3.74 11.85
N ARG A 35 1.02 -2.91 11.21
CA ARG A 35 1.84 -1.91 11.93
C ARG A 35 0.98 -0.90 12.68
N LEU A 36 -0.12 -0.44 12.09
CA LEU A 36 -1.01 0.52 12.73
C LEU A 36 -1.67 -0.07 13.98
N ARG A 37 -2.12 -1.32 13.90
CA ARG A 37 -2.66 -2.03 15.05
C ARG A 37 -1.61 -2.25 16.14
N GLU A 38 -0.40 -2.64 15.78
CA GLU A 38 0.69 -2.91 16.73
C GLU A 38 1.18 -1.64 17.45
N HIS A 39 1.25 -0.50 16.76
CA HIS A 39 1.80 0.74 17.31
C HIS A 39 0.74 1.68 17.89
N TYR A 40 -0.48 1.66 17.37
CA TYR A 40 -1.54 2.61 17.73
C TYR A 40 -2.83 1.93 18.22
N GLY A 41 -2.92 0.59 18.21
CA GLY A 41 -4.14 -0.13 18.59
C GLY A 41 -5.31 0.12 17.63
N MET A 42 -5.01 0.59 16.41
CA MET A 42 -5.98 1.04 15.43
C MET A 42 -6.35 -0.08 14.46
N GLU A 43 -7.65 -0.30 14.27
CA GLU A 43 -8.19 -1.17 13.23
C GLU A 43 -8.25 -0.42 11.90
N THR A 44 -8.10 -1.15 10.79
CA THR A 44 -8.12 -0.55 9.46
C THR A 44 -9.14 -1.24 8.56
N VAL A 45 -9.96 -0.45 7.89
CA VAL A 45 -10.89 -0.91 6.86
C VAL A 45 -10.43 -0.35 5.52
N ILE A 46 -10.26 -1.22 4.53
CA ILE A 46 -9.75 -0.86 3.22
C ILE A 46 -10.80 -1.23 2.17
N GLY A 47 -11.24 -0.25 1.40
CA GLY A 47 -12.21 -0.44 0.32
C GLY A 47 -11.63 -1.25 -0.84
N ALA A 48 -12.45 -2.15 -1.40
CA ALA A 48 -12.07 -3.00 -2.54
C ALA A 48 -11.53 -2.21 -3.73
N SER A 49 -12.14 -1.05 -4.02
CA SER A 49 -11.76 -0.15 -5.12
C SER A 49 -10.34 0.40 -5.00
N LEU A 50 -9.81 0.56 -3.78
CA LEU A 50 -8.46 1.05 -3.58
C LEU A 50 -7.42 0.01 -4.04
N TYR A 51 -7.66 -1.27 -3.78
CA TYR A 51 -6.78 -2.35 -4.25
C TYR A 51 -6.71 -2.39 -5.78
N ASP A 52 -7.87 -2.32 -6.43
CA ASP A 52 -7.97 -2.40 -7.89
C ASP A 52 -7.30 -1.19 -8.57
N GLN A 53 -7.50 0.00 -8.00
CA GLN A 53 -6.87 1.21 -8.51
C GLN A 53 -5.36 1.18 -8.35
N LEU A 54 -4.86 0.85 -7.16
CA LEU A 54 -3.42 0.77 -6.90
C LEU A 54 -2.76 -0.29 -7.80
N ALA A 55 -3.40 -1.46 -7.97
CA ALA A 55 -2.90 -2.49 -8.87
C ALA A 55 -2.80 -1.99 -10.31
N SER A 56 -3.83 -1.30 -10.80
CA SER A 56 -3.87 -0.73 -12.15
C SER A 56 -2.79 0.33 -12.35
N SER A 57 -2.57 1.21 -11.37
CA SER A 57 -1.50 2.22 -11.41
C SER A 57 -0.09 1.61 -11.39
N CYS A 58 0.10 0.43 -10.78
CA CYS A 58 1.39 -0.25 -10.71
C CYS A 58 1.73 -1.07 -11.97
N LEU A 59 0.77 -1.32 -12.86
CA LEU A 59 1.01 -2.00 -14.14
C LEU A 59 1.53 -1.05 -15.24
N LEU A 60 1.54 0.26 -14.99
CA LEU A 60 2.12 1.23 -15.93
C LEU A 60 3.65 1.01 -16.06
N PRO A 61 4.22 1.20 -17.26
CA PRO A 61 5.45 0.50 -17.68
C PRO A 61 6.73 0.87 -16.91
N ASP A 62 6.77 2.03 -16.24
CA ASP A 62 8.04 2.60 -15.79
C ASP A 62 8.46 2.20 -14.37
N THR A 63 7.55 1.64 -13.55
CA THR A 63 7.82 1.46 -12.11
C THR A 63 7.44 0.08 -11.55
N GLY A 64 6.52 -0.64 -12.21
CA GLY A 64 6.08 -1.97 -11.78
C GLY A 64 5.63 -2.00 -10.31
N ALA A 65 5.90 -3.11 -9.62
CA ALA A 65 5.54 -3.27 -8.20
C ALA A 65 6.30 -2.34 -7.24
N ARG A 66 7.26 -1.53 -7.70
CA ARG A 66 7.90 -0.51 -6.83
C ARG A 66 7.02 0.73 -6.70
N ASN A 67 6.05 0.91 -7.59
CA ASN A 67 5.14 2.05 -7.55
C ASN A 67 4.29 2.07 -6.27
N ILE A 68 3.84 0.90 -5.79
CA ILE A 68 3.06 0.81 -4.54
C ILE A 68 3.86 1.33 -3.34
N ASP A 69 5.16 1.04 -3.27
CA ASP A 69 6.02 1.53 -2.20
C ASP A 69 6.16 3.06 -2.28
N SER A 70 6.25 3.62 -3.48
CA SER A 70 6.26 5.07 -3.69
C SER A 70 4.95 5.70 -3.23
N LEU A 71 3.80 5.17 -3.67
CA LEU A 71 2.47 5.65 -3.30
C LEU A 71 2.23 5.59 -1.79
N LEU A 72 2.59 4.48 -1.14
CA LEU A 72 2.46 4.33 0.31
C LEU A 72 3.32 5.36 1.05
N ASN A 73 4.60 5.49 0.69
CA ASN A 73 5.53 6.36 1.43
C ASN A 73 5.35 7.85 1.12
N GLN A 74 4.86 8.22 -0.06
CA GLN A 74 4.77 9.61 -0.50
C GLN A 74 3.36 10.19 -0.33
N GLN A 75 2.31 9.37 -0.35
CA GLN A 75 0.93 9.87 -0.33
C GLN A 75 0.16 9.40 0.91
N ILE A 76 0.18 8.10 1.22
CA ILE A 76 -0.66 7.56 2.30
C ILE A 76 -0.05 7.82 3.68
N LEU A 77 1.18 7.35 3.91
CA LEU A 77 1.83 7.41 5.23
C LEU A 77 2.07 8.84 5.74
N PRO A 78 2.46 9.82 4.91
CA PRO A 78 2.63 11.21 5.37
C PRO A 78 1.32 11.83 5.86
N VAL A 79 0.23 11.68 5.10
CA VAL A 79 -1.09 12.21 5.47
C VAL A 79 -1.60 11.56 6.75
N LEU A 80 -1.49 10.23 6.84
CA LEU A 80 -1.86 9.49 8.05
C LEU A 80 -1.06 9.97 9.26
N SER A 81 0.26 10.10 9.14
CA SER A 81 1.13 10.55 10.23
C SER A 81 0.73 11.94 10.73
N GLN A 82 0.42 12.87 9.82
CA GLN A 82 -0.04 14.21 10.19
C GLN A 82 -1.38 14.16 10.95
N GLN A 83 -2.34 13.38 10.48
CA GLN A 83 -3.65 13.28 11.15
C GLN A 83 -3.54 12.59 12.53
N LEU A 84 -2.70 11.56 12.67
CA LEU A 84 -2.45 10.91 13.95
C LEU A 84 -1.82 11.87 14.96
N LEU A 85 -0.82 12.65 14.53
CA LEU A 85 -0.16 13.65 15.37
C LEU A 85 -1.14 14.76 15.79
N ALA A 86 -1.99 15.22 14.87
CA ALA A 86 -3.00 16.24 15.17
C ALA A 86 -4.03 15.74 16.19
N ASN A 87 -4.49 14.49 16.05
CA ASN A 87 -5.40 13.88 17.04
C ASN A 87 -4.72 13.69 18.40
N GLN A 88 -3.45 13.25 18.42
CA GLN A 88 -2.70 13.13 19.66
C GLN A 88 -2.56 14.47 20.39
N ALA A 89 -2.30 15.57 19.65
CA ALA A 89 -2.25 16.92 20.21
C ALA A 89 -3.60 17.37 20.78
N ALA A 90 -4.71 16.90 20.19
CA ALA A 90 -6.07 17.13 20.66
C ALA A 90 -6.56 16.10 21.70
N GLN A 91 -5.66 15.25 22.23
CA GLN A 91 -5.98 14.13 23.14
C GLN A 91 -7.06 13.16 22.60
N ARG A 92 -7.20 13.05 21.28
CA ARG A 92 -8.07 12.07 20.62
C ARG A 92 -7.27 10.82 20.24
N GLN A 93 -7.88 9.66 20.45
CA GLN A 93 -7.31 8.37 20.05
C GLN A 93 -8.25 7.69 19.06
N PRO A 94 -8.10 7.97 17.76
CA PRO A 94 -8.88 7.28 16.74
C PRO A 94 -8.66 5.77 16.84
N ARG A 95 -9.74 4.99 16.76
CA ARG A 95 -9.70 3.53 16.83
C ARG A 95 -9.78 2.86 15.47
N LEU A 96 -10.31 3.58 14.48
CA LEU A 96 -10.58 3.08 13.15
C LEU A 96 -10.00 4.01 12.09
N LEU A 97 -9.35 3.43 11.10
CA LEU A 97 -8.91 4.08 9.88
C LEU A 97 -9.65 3.46 8.69
N ALA A 98 -10.37 4.25 7.93
CA ALA A 98 -10.94 3.88 6.64
C ALA A 98 -10.07 4.42 5.51
N LEU A 99 -9.68 3.52 4.60
CA LEU A 99 -8.96 3.84 3.37
C LEU A 99 -9.83 3.50 2.16
N GLY A 100 -9.99 4.46 1.26
CA GLY A 100 -10.82 4.31 0.07
C GLY A 100 -10.21 4.98 -1.16
N TRP A 101 -10.94 4.85 -2.28
CA TRP A 101 -10.63 5.54 -3.52
C TRP A 101 -11.85 6.30 -4.01
N SER A 102 -11.66 7.60 -4.29
CA SER A 102 -12.60 8.51 -4.93
C SER A 102 -12.07 8.89 -6.32
N GLN A 103 -12.96 9.03 -7.31
CA GLN A 103 -12.55 9.50 -8.64
C GLN A 103 -12.18 10.99 -8.65
N GLU A 104 -12.73 11.78 -7.72
CA GLU A 104 -12.46 13.22 -7.62
C GLU A 104 -11.24 13.50 -6.75
N ASP A 105 -11.16 12.86 -5.57
CA ASP A 105 -10.14 13.16 -4.55
C ASP A 105 -8.96 12.18 -4.54
N GLY A 106 -9.04 11.09 -5.31
CA GLY A 106 -8.03 10.04 -5.31
C GLY A 106 -8.09 9.18 -4.05
N ILE A 107 -6.96 9.04 -3.33
CA ILE A 107 -6.91 8.21 -2.13
C ILE A 107 -7.57 8.97 -0.96
N VAL A 108 -8.65 8.41 -0.44
CA VAL A 108 -9.40 8.99 0.68
C VAL A 108 -8.99 8.29 1.97
N LEU A 109 -8.75 9.10 3.01
CA LEU A 109 -8.34 8.64 4.33
C LEU A 109 -9.22 9.30 5.39
N GLU A 110 -9.94 8.47 6.13
CA GLU A 110 -10.84 8.91 7.20
C GLU A 110 -10.48 8.20 8.51
N LEU A 111 -10.29 8.99 9.57
CA LEU A 111 -10.14 8.50 10.93
C LEU A 111 -11.45 8.70 11.65
N ASP A 112 -11.89 7.69 12.40
CA ASP A 112 -13.04 7.85 13.27
C ASP A 112 -12.72 8.85 14.39
N THR A 113 -13.58 9.85 14.52
CA THR A 113 -13.53 10.84 15.59
C THR A 113 -14.64 10.52 16.58
N GLU A 114 -14.34 9.67 17.57
CA GLU A 114 -15.12 9.62 18.81
C GLU A 114 -15.00 10.95 19.59
#